data_AF-A0A482V2K6-F1
#
_entry.id   AF-A0A482V2K6-F1
#
_cell.length_a   1.000
_cell.length_b   1.000
_cell.length_c   1.000
_cell.angle_alpha   90.00
_cell.angle_beta   90.00
_cell.angle_gamma   90.00
#
_symmetry.space_group_name_H-M   'P 1'
#
loop_
_entity.id
_entity.type
_entity.pdbx_description
1 polymer ?
#
loop_
_entity_poly.entity_id
_entity_poly.type
_entity_poly.pdbx_seq_one_letter_code
_entity_poly.pdbx_strand_id
1 'polypeptide(L)'
;MTSNSCLYLLFRSTGQIAPLPELLALKEEFYYRMVLDESFSFGVLGKTGRGLLEHFGRDRGDVEVITFALDTTLAGTGGMCIGTSEVS
;
A
#
# COMPACT_ATOMS: atom_id res chain seq x y z
N MET A 1 5.62 19.10 17.93
CA MET A 1 6.55 18.00 17.60
C MET A 1 5.82 17.02 16.68
N THR A 2 5.69 17.34 15.39
CA THR A 2 5.10 16.44 14.39
C THR A 2 6.26 15.85 13.59
N SER A 3 6.84 14.75 14.08
CA SER A 3 7.76 13.97 13.26
C SER A 3 6.93 13.24 12.22
N ASN A 4 6.76 13.83 11.05
CA ASN A 4 6.05 13.23 9.91
C ASN A 4 6.89 12.07 9.36
N SER A 5 6.96 10.95 10.06
CA SER A 5 7.65 9.76 9.53
C SER A 5 6.65 8.97 8.69
N CYS A 6 7.06 8.66 7.47
CA CYS A 6 6.25 8.00 6.46
C CYS A 6 6.75 6.56 6.36
N LEU A 7 5.87 5.58 6.56
CA LEU A 7 6.24 4.17 6.41
C LEU A 7 6.00 3.76 4.95
N TYR A 8 7.07 3.33 4.27
CA TYR A 8 7.01 2.85 2.89
C TYR A 8 7.10 1.32 2.86
N LEU A 9 6.07 0.70 2.31
CA LEU A 9 6.00 -0.74 2.09
C LEU A 9 6.40 -1.06 0.65
N LEU A 10 7.56 -1.71 0.46
CA LEU A 10 8.06 -2.08 -0.87
C LEU A 10 8.16 -3.61 -1.02
N PHE A 11 7.39 -4.16 -1.96
CA PHE A 11 7.30 -5.59 -2.29
C PHE A 11 8.40 -6.10 -3.25
N ARG A 12 9.55 -5.42 -3.33
CA ARG A 12 10.39 -5.51 -4.53
C ARG A 12 11.46 -6.61 -4.54
N SER A 13 12.02 -7.03 -3.40
CA SER A 13 13.24 -7.86 -3.41
C SER A 13 13.11 -9.29 -2.91
N THR A 14 12.10 -9.62 -2.10
CA THR A 14 12.03 -10.94 -1.43
C THR A 14 10.84 -11.81 -1.88
N GLY A 15 9.86 -11.24 -2.59
CA GLY A 15 8.62 -11.96 -2.95
C GLY A 15 7.78 -12.36 -1.74
N GLN A 16 8.12 -11.87 -0.54
CA GLN A 16 7.38 -12.15 0.68
C GLN A 16 6.23 -11.15 0.83
N ILE A 17 5.11 -11.67 1.31
CA ILE A 17 3.96 -10.87 1.69
C ILE A 17 4.32 -10.07 2.94
N ALA A 18 4.30 -8.75 2.83
CA ALA A 18 4.54 -7.88 3.97
C ALA A 18 3.48 -8.10 5.07
N PRO A 19 3.88 -8.06 6.35
CA PRO A 19 2.99 -8.24 7.50
C PRO A 19 2.08 -7.00 7.68
N LEU A 20 1.09 -6.85 6.81
CA LEU A 20 0.21 -5.68 6.77
C LEU A 20 -0.53 -5.44 8.10
N PRO A 21 -1.08 -6.46 8.80
CA PRO A 21 -1.74 -6.25 10.09
C PRO A 21 -0.83 -5.66 11.16
N GLU A 22 0.41 -6.12 11.24
CA GLU A 22 1.41 -5.66 12.20
C GLU A 22 1.83 -4.22 11.92
N LEU A 23 1.94 -3.85 10.66
CA LEU A 23 2.28 -2.49 10.24
C LEU A 23 1.13 -1.51 10.48
N LEU A 24 -0.11 -1.96 10.32
CA LEU A 24 -1.29 -1.18 10.69
C LEU A 24 -1.37 -0.97 12.20
N ALA A 25 -1.03 -1.98 13.01
CA ALA A 25 -0.95 -1.83 14.47
C ALA A 25 0.13 -0.81 14.88
N LEU A 26 1.31 -0.85 14.25
CA LEU A 26 2.37 0.13 14.47
C LEU A 26 1.97 1.53 14.02
N LYS A 27 1.22 1.64 12.93
CA LYS A 27 0.67 2.91 12.47
C LYS A 27 -0.24 3.54 13.54
N GLU A 28 -1.13 2.75 14.15
CA GLU A 28 -2.01 3.22 15.22
C GLU A 28 -1.24 3.61 16.49
N GLU A 29 -0.20 2.86 16.85
CA GLU A 29 0.62 3.11 18.04
C GLU A 29 1.47 4.40 17.91
N PHE A 30 2.06 4.64 16.73
CA PHE A 30 3.02 5.71 16.52
C PHE A 30 2.50 6.88 15.67
N TYR A 31 1.22 6.88 15.30
CA TYR A 31 0.56 7.93 14.50
C TYR A 31 1.30 8.26 13.19
N TYR A 32 1.80 7.23 12.50
CA TYR A 32 2.47 7.41 11.22
C TYR A 32 1.49 7.49 10.04
N ARG A 33 1.95 8.10 8.95
CA ARG A 33 1.26 8.00 7.65
C ARG A 33 1.82 6.80 6.91
N MET A 34 0.95 5.98 6.34
CA MET A 34 1.33 4.79 5.59
C MET A 34 1.17 5.02 4.08
N VAL A 35 2.25 4.72 3.35
CA VAL A 35 2.24 4.68 1.89
C VAL A 35 2.48 3.23 1.46
N LEU A 36 1.48 2.67 0.79
CA LEU A 36 1.48 1.28 0.35
C LEU A 36 1.80 1.19 -1.14
N ASP A 37 2.90 0.53 -1.51
CA ASP A 37 3.22 0.23 -2.91
C ASP A 37 2.62 -1.13 -3.32
N GLU A 38 1.61 -1.08 -4.17
CA GLU A 38 0.88 -2.22 -4.72
C GLU A 38 1.39 -2.64 -6.12
N SER A 39 2.55 -2.14 -6.58
CA SER A 39 3.05 -2.43 -7.94
C SER A 39 3.14 -3.91 -8.30
N PHE A 40 3.34 -4.81 -7.33
CA PHE A 40 3.44 -6.26 -7.57
C PHE A 40 2.25 -7.07 -7.09
N SER A 41 1.33 -6.44 -6.37
CA SER A 41 0.17 -7.08 -5.74
C SER A 41 -1.14 -6.67 -6.41
N PHE A 42 -1.22 -5.46 -6.99
CA PHE A 42 -2.34 -5.02 -7.80
C PHE A 42 -2.51 -5.91 -9.04
N GLY A 43 -3.68 -6.51 -9.22
CA GLY A 43 -3.98 -7.48 -10.27
C GLY A 43 -3.53 -8.92 -9.99
N VAL A 44 -2.83 -9.17 -8.87
CA VAL A 44 -2.30 -10.50 -8.51
C VAL A 44 -2.91 -11.03 -7.20
N LEU A 45 -3.05 -10.16 -6.20
CA LEU A 45 -3.55 -10.50 -4.87
C LEU A 45 -5.00 -10.00 -4.66
N GLY A 46 -5.73 -10.72 -3.81
CA GLY A 46 -7.16 -10.48 -3.57
C GLY A 46 -8.06 -11.21 -4.55
N LYS A 47 -9.34 -11.43 -4.17
CA LYS A 47 -10.29 -12.17 -5.02
C LYS A 47 -10.62 -11.45 -6.32
N THR A 48 -10.61 -10.12 -6.30
CA THR A 48 -10.89 -9.25 -7.45
C THR A 48 -9.63 -8.58 -8.00
N GLY A 49 -8.45 -8.90 -7.45
CA GLY A 49 -7.18 -8.33 -7.89
C GLY A 49 -6.95 -6.90 -7.38
N ARG A 50 -7.63 -6.45 -6.33
CA ARG A 50 -7.46 -5.08 -5.80
C ARG A 50 -6.15 -4.89 -5.04
N GLY A 51 -5.43 -5.97 -4.75
CA GLY A 51 -4.12 -5.94 -4.11
C GLY A 51 -4.08 -6.54 -2.71
N LEU A 52 -3.07 -6.14 -1.96
CA LEU A 52 -2.72 -6.67 -0.66
C LEU A 52 -3.80 -6.38 0.40
N LEU A 53 -4.40 -5.20 0.37
CA LEU A 53 -5.49 -4.86 1.30
C LEU A 53 -6.66 -5.84 1.17
N GLU A 54 -7.08 -6.15 -0.05
CA GLU A 54 -8.13 -7.14 -0.29
C GLU A 54 -7.70 -8.54 0.15
N HIS A 55 -6.42 -8.90 -0.05
CA HIS A 55 -5.88 -10.19 0.41
C HIS A 55 -6.01 -10.37 1.93
N PHE A 56 -5.83 -9.30 2.71
CA PHE A 56 -6.00 -9.31 4.17
C PHE A 56 -7.42 -8.92 4.64
N GLY A 57 -8.37 -8.69 3.73
CA GLY A 57 -9.74 -8.27 4.08
C GLY A 57 -9.82 -6.88 4.72
N ARG A 58 -8.87 -6.01 4.39
CA ARG A 58 -8.74 -4.63 4.88
C ARG A 58 -9.34 -3.62 3.89
N ASP A 59 -9.74 -2.47 4.40
CA ASP A 59 -10.31 -1.41 3.57
C ASP A 59 -9.19 -0.47 3.09
N ARG A 60 -9.42 0.19 1.96
CA ARG A 60 -8.56 1.27 1.44
C ARG A 60 -8.37 2.39 2.47
N GLY A 61 -9.33 2.60 3.36
CA GLY A 61 -9.23 3.58 4.45
C GLY A 61 -8.11 3.31 5.45
N ASP A 62 -7.57 2.09 5.51
CA ASP A 62 -6.50 1.73 6.43
C ASP A 62 -5.14 2.33 6.03
N VAL A 63 -5.01 2.87 4.81
CA VAL A 63 -3.78 3.49 4.27
C VAL A 63 -4.05 4.86 3.66
N GLU A 64 -3.12 5.80 3.87
CA GLU A 64 -3.27 7.18 3.41
C GLU A 64 -3.05 7.32 1.91
N VAL A 65 -2.06 6.60 1.38
CA VAL A 65 -1.69 6.66 -0.03
C VAL A 65 -1.37 5.26 -0.52
N ILE A 66 -1.98 4.90 -1.64
CA ILE A 66 -1.62 3.69 -2.40
C ILE A 66 -0.90 4.14 -3.67
N THR A 67 0.25 3.55 -3.96
CA THR A 67 0.98 3.76 -5.20
C THR A 67 1.08 2.45 -5.96
N PHE A 68 1.04 2.49 -7.29
CA PHE A 68 1.35 1.33 -8.10
C PHE A 68 1.91 1.76 -9.45
N ALA A 69 2.87 0.98 -9.94
CA ALA A 69 3.42 1.11 -11.27
C ALA A 69 2.55 0.34 -12.28
N LEU A 70 2.37 0.90 -13.47
CA LEU A 70 1.58 0.29 -14.55
C LEU A 70 2.42 -0.64 -15.43
N ASP A 71 3.74 -0.57 -15.32
CA ASP A 71 4.71 -1.33 -16.11
C ASP A 71 4.88 -2.78 -15.66
N THR A 72 4.42 -3.11 -14.45
CA THR A 72 4.48 -4.45 -13.87
C THR A 72 3.29 -5.30 -14.29
N THR A 73 2.10 -5.05 -13.72
CA THR A 73 0.94 -5.94 -13.85
C THR A 73 -0.02 -5.50 -14.95
N LEU A 74 0.02 -4.23 -15.36
CA LEU A 74 -0.80 -3.69 -16.45
C LEU A 74 -0.12 -3.65 -17.83
N ALA A 75 1.14 -4.11 -17.94
CA ALA A 75 1.93 -4.07 -19.18
C ALA A 75 1.92 -2.70 -19.90
N GLY A 76 1.75 -1.63 -19.12
CA GLY A 76 1.70 -0.25 -19.58
C GLY A 76 3.01 0.49 -19.29
N THR A 77 2.94 1.82 -19.22
CA THR A 77 4.07 2.66 -18.82
C THR A 77 3.54 3.81 -17.97
N GLY A 78 4.18 4.06 -16.82
CA GLY A 78 3.74 5.09 -15.87
C GLY A 78 3.41 4.52 -14.49
N GLY A 79 2.86 5.35 -13.63
CA GLY A 79 2.44 4.97 -12.28
C GLY A 79 1.28 5.84 -11.82
N MET A 80 0.52 5.33 -10.85
CA MET A 80 -0.62 6.00 -10.26
C MET A 80 -0.47 6.05 -8.75
N CYS A 81 -0.92 7.16 -8.15
CA CYS A 81 -1.06 7.30 -6.72
C CYS A 81 -2.51 7.66 -6.37
N ILE A 82 -3.05 7.02 -5.34
CA ILE A 82 -4.41 7.24 -4.88
C ILE A 82 -4.36 7.58 -3.38
N GLY A 83 -4.58 8.84 -3.05
CA GLY A 83 -4.57 9.36 -1.67
C GLY A 83 -5.96 9.60 -1.09
N THR A 84 -6.07 9.68 0.23
CA THR A 84 -7.26 10.23 0.91
C THR A 84 -7.33 11.75 0.74
N SER A 85 -8.51 12.34 0.90
CA SER A 85 -8.75 13.78 0.67
C SER A 85 -7.96 14.71 1.60
N GLU A 86 -7.42 14.21 2.71
CA GLU A 86 -6.51 14.97 3.59
C GLU A 86 -5.10 15.12 3.01
N VAL A 87 -4.78 14.38 1.95
CA VAL A 87 -3.45 14.34 1.31
C VAL A 87 -3.46 14.96 -0.10
N SER A 88 -4.63 15.38 -0.63
CA SER A 88 -4.77 16.01 -1.96
C SER A 88 -4.98 17.53 -1.89
#